data_AF-A0A561W8F0-F1
#
_entry.id   AF-A0A561W8F0-F1
#
_cell.length_a   1.000
_cell.length_b   1.000
_cell.length_c   1.000
_cell.angle_alpha   90.00
_cell.angle_beta   90.00
_cell.angle_gamma   90.00
#
_symmetry.space_group_name_H-M   'P 1'
#
loop_
_entity.id
_entity.type
_entity.pdbx_description
1 polymer ?
#
loop_
_entity_poly.entity_id
_entity_poly.type
_entity_poly.pdbx_seq_one_letter_code
_entity_poly.pdbx_strand_id
1 'polypeptide(L)'
;MTPLDPRPGAAFNPAPDPVELAHLATRWVRWVARHRQPANPIGDGSGRHAGHHQPADVWFLAGTFGGSAQRSCVVPAGRPLFFPAFCWWQVGRTDEPAEAMDSATGHAQLDGVAVALREAGSAQSFPVSGFFNNVVTVWPWPRPVSCWGLWALVPPPAPGQHELSFGGSDGGRFWVEAQYQIDVR
;
A
#
# COMPACT_ATOMS: atom_id res chain seq x y z
N MET A 1 -33.75 -42.09 -1.70
CA MET A 1 -32.39 -41.70 -1.25
C MET A 1 -32.04 -40.40 -1.96
N THR A 2 -32.21 -39.29 -1.27
CA THR A 2 -31.84 -37.95 -1.77
C THR A 2 -30.35 -37.74 -1.48
N PRO A 3 -29.49 -37.42 -2.46
CA PRO A 3 -28.13 -37.03 -2.14
C PRO A 3 -28.17 -35.66 -1.45
N LEU A 4 -27.56 -35.60 -0.27
CA LEU A 4 -27.34 -34.40 0.52
C LEU A 4 -26.41 -33.42 -0.23
N ASP A 5 -26.74 -32.13 -0.15
CA ASP A 5 -25.98 -30.99 -0.65
C ASP A 5 -24.48 -31.06 -0.31
N PRO A 6 -23.59 -30.71 -1.25
CA PRO A 6 -22.23 -30.33 -0.90
C PRO A 6 -22.26 -28.92 -0.30
N ARG A 7 -21.75 -28.82 0.94
CA ARG A 7 -21.50 -27.55 1.65
C ARG A 7 -20.77 -26.55 0.74
N PRO A 8 -21.09 -25.24 0.77
CA PRO A 8 -20.30 -24.24 0.07
C PRO A 8 -18.87 -24.25 0.63
N GLY A 9 -17.92 -24.59 -0.24
CA GLY A 9 -16.50 -24.53 0.07
C GLY A 9 -16.13 -23.12 0.49
N ALA A 10 -15.41 -22.99 1.60
CA ALA A 10 -14.70 -21.76 1.93
C ALA A 10 -13.85 -21.38 0.71
N ALA A 11 -14.07 -20.17 0.19
CA ALA A 11 -13.27 -19.65 -0.91
C ALA A 11 -11.81 -19.59 -0.44
N PHE A 12 -11.01 -20.56 -0.91
CA PHE A 12 -9.58 -20.55 -0.73
C PHE A 12 -9.05 -19.43 -1.62
N ASN A 13 -8.92 -18.22 -1.07
CA ASN A 13 -8.30 -17.13 -1.80
C ASN A 13 -6.79 -17.30 -1.58
N PRO A 14 -6.02 -17.77 -2.58
CA PRO A 14 -4.58 -17.91 -2.42
C PRO A 14 -3.98 -16.53 -2.12
N ALA A 15 -2.95 -16.51 -1.28
CA ALA A 15 -2.19 -15.27 -1.06
C ALA A 15 -1.71 -14.73 -2.42
N PRO A 16 -1.80 -13.41 -2.65
CA PRO A 16 -1.47 -12.81 -3.93
C PRO A 16 -0.03 -13.11 -4.35
N ASP A 17 0.17 -13.29 -5.66
CA ASP A 17 1.45 -13.60 -6.27
C ASP A 17 2.46 -12.48 -5.95
N PRO A 18 3.69 -12.79 -5.48
CA PRO A 18 4.76 -11.80 -5.34
C PRO A 18 4.96 -10.90 -6.58
N VAL A 19 4.75 -11.42 -7.80
CA VAL A 19 4.84 -10.61 -9.03
C VAL A 19 3.71 -9.58 -9.10
N GLU A 20 2.49 -9.96 -8.75
CA GLU A 20 1.35 -9.04 -8.68
C GLU A 20 1.58 -7.96 -7.64
N LEU A 21 2.07 -8.33 -6.46
CA LEU A 21 2.38 -7.39 -5.39
C LEU A 21 3.51 -6.43 -5.79
N ALA A 22 4.55 -6.91 -6.49
CA ALA A 22 5.59 -6.06 -7.02
C ALA A 22 5.03 -5.06 -8.03
N HIS A 23 4.12 -5.48 -8.92
CA HIS A 23 3.43 -4.57 -9.83
C HIS A 23 2.59 -3.52 -9.09
N LEU A 24 1.82 -3.91 -8.08
CA LEU A 24 1.05 -2.98 -7.24
C LEU A 24 1.96 -2.03 -6.46
N ALA A 25 3.10 -2.48 -5.94
CA ALA A 25 4.09 -1.66 -5.28
C ALA A 25 4.64 -0.57 -6.22
N THR A 26 4.99 -0.91 -7.46
CA THR A 26 5.44 0.10 -8.44
C THR A 26 4.35 1.14 -8.76
N ARG A 27 3.08 0.71 -8.80
CA ARG A 27 1.93 1.59 -9.02
C ARG A 27 1.67 2.49 -7.82
N TRP A 28 1.83 1.98 -6.60
CA TRP A 28 1.72 2.74 -5.37
C TRP A 28 2.77 3.86 -5.33
N VAL A 29 4.04 3.56 -5.66
CA VAL A 29 5.11 4.59 -5.76
C VAL A 29 4.77 5.65 -6.81
N ARG A 30 4.24 5.25 -7.97
CA ARG A 30 3.75 6.19 -9.00
C ARG A 30 2.58 7.04 -8.51
N TRP A 31 1.66 6.47 -7.75
CA TRP A 31 0.54 7.19 -7.16
C TRP A 31 1.02 8.25 -6.17
N VAL A 32 1.94 7.92 -5.26
CA VAL A 32 2.53 8.89 -4.34
C VAL A 32 3.21 10.05 -5.10
N ALA A 33 3.96 9.75 -6.16
CA ALA A 33 4.62 10.77 -6.99
C ALA A 33 3.63 11.73 -7.69
N ARG A 34 2.36 11.33 -7.85
CA ARG A 34 1.30 12.16 -8.46
C ARG A 34 0.68 13.17 -7.49
N HIS A 35 1.33 13.49 -6.39
CA HIS A 35 0.86 14.52 -5.46
C HIS A 35 1.82 15.71 -5.39
N ARG A 36 1.24 16.92 -5.31
CA ARG A 36 1.99 18.14 -5.00
C ARG A 36 2.11 18.29 -3.49
N GLN A 37 3.23 18.82 -3.00
CA GLN A 37 3.30 19.27 -1.61
C GLN A 37 2.42 20.50 -1.38
N PRO A 38 1.80 20.65 -0.18
CA PRO A 38 1.82 19.72 0.95
C PRO A 38 0.72 18.64 0.88
N ALA A 39 0.01 18.50 -0.23
CA ALA A 39 -1.14 17.61 -0.41
C ALA A 39 -0.78 16.14 -0.71
N ASN A 40 0.34 15.66 -0.19
CA ASN A 40 0.79 14.28 -0.36
C ASN A 40 0.18 13.37 0.71
N PRO A 41 -0.33 12.17 0.36
CA PRO A 41 -1.02 11.28 1.29
C PRO A 41 -0.12 10.71 2.39
N ILE A 42 1.20 10.57 2.17
CA ILE A 42 2.12 10.08 3.22
C ILE A 42 2.29 11.12 4.34
N GLY A 43 2.37 12.40 3.98
CA GLY A 43 2.54 13.53 4.90
C GLY A 43 1.22 14.13 5.40
N ASP A 44 0.09 13.69 4.85
CA ASP A 44 -1.23 14.08 5.31
C ASP A 44 -1.59 13.31 6.57
N GLY A 45 -1.56 13.98 7.72
CA GLY A 45 -1.94 13.38 9.00
C GLY A 45 -3.44 13.09 9.13
N SER A 46 -4.30 13.61 8.26
CA SER A 46 -5.77 13.54 8.38
C SER A 46 -6.45 12.56 7.43
N GLY A 47 -5.83 12.20 6.31
CA GLY A 47 -6.44 11.36 5.28
C GLY A 47 -7.29 12.10 4.25
N ARG A 48 -7.45 13.42 4.37
CA ARG A 48 -8.23 14.25 3.43
C ARG A 48 -7.77 14.15 1.97
N HIS A 49 -6.50 13.83 1.74
CA HIS A 49 -5.95 13.67 0.39
C HIS A 49 -5.88 12.20 -0.07
N ALA A 50 -6.32 11.24 0.74
CA ALA A 50 -6.22 9.82 0.41
C ALA A 50 -6.99 9.46 -0.87
N GLY A 51 -8.05 10.19 -1.20
CA GLY A 51 -8.84 9.95 -2.43
C GLY A 51 -8.24 10.53 -3.71
N HIS A 52 -7.16 11.30 -3.63
CA HIS A 52 -6.60 11.97 -4.80
C HIS A 52 -5.84 10.99 -5.71
N HIS A 53 -6.03 11.16 -7.02
CA HIS A 53 -5.30 10.43 -8.07
C HIS A 53 -5.36 8.89 -7.98
N GLN A 54 -6.36 8.35 -7.28
CA GLN A 54 -6.56 6.90 -7.13
C GLN A 54 -6.90 6.25 -8.47
N PRO A 55 -6.34 5.08 -8.78
CA PRO A 55 -6.79 4.31 -9.94
C PRO A 55 -8.17 3.68 -9.69
N ALA A 56 -8.81 3.19 -10.75
CA ALA A 56 -10.17 2.67 -10.69
C ALA A 56 -10.28 1.24 -10.15
N ASP A 57 -9.20 0.46 -10.21
CA ASP A 57 -9.16 -0.98 -9.93
C ASP A 57 -8.63 -1.34 -8.54
N VAL A 58 -7.99 -0.41 -7.83
CA VAL A 58 -7.43 -0.59 -6.48
C VAL A 58 -7.47 0.74 -5.73
N TRP A 59 -7.58 0.68 -4.41
CA TRP A 59 -7.45 1.85 -3.55
C TRP A 59 -6.13 1.80 -2.78
N PHE A 60 -5.25 2.76 -3.02
CA PHE A 60 -3.97 2.86 -2.33
C PHE A 60 -4.11 3.61 -1.00
N LEU A 61 -3.58 3.06 0.09
CA LEU A 61 -3.46 3.77 1.36
C LEU A 61 -1.99 4.05 1.65
N ALA A 62 -1.72 5.20 2.27
CA ALA A 62 -0.37 5.65 2.56
C ALA A 62 0.07 5.28 3.98
N GLY A 63 1.35 4.91 4.14
CA GLY A 63 2.02 4.88 5.45
C GLY A 63 2.37 6.28 5.96
N THR A 64 3.47 6.41 6.70
CA THR A 64 4.00 7.70 7.19
C THR A 64 5.47 7.86 6.80
N PHE A 65 6.04 9.06 6.99
CA PHE A 65 7.50 9.28 6.89
C PHE A 65 8.25 8.89 8.17
N GLY A 66 7.59 8.18 9.08
CA GLY A 66 8.01 7.95 10.45
C GLY A 66 6.90 8.33 11.43
N GLY A 67 6.88 7.67 12.58
CA GLY A 67 5.86 7.91 13.60
C GLY A 67 4.46 7.44 13.18
N SER A 68 3.44 7.97 13.86
CA SER A 68 2.05 7.58 13.68
C SER A 68 1.17 8.65 13.03
N ALA A 69 0.11 8.22 12.34
CA ALA A 69 -0.96 9.09 11.83
C ALA A 69 -2.34 8.43 11.99
N GLN A 70 -3.35 9.24 12.34
CA GLN A 70 -4.76 8.82 12.42
C GLN A 70 -5.55 9.53 11.33
N ARG A 71 -6.08 8.77 10.39
CA ARG A 71 -6.65 9.27 9.15
C ARG A 71 -8.09 8.81 8.99
N SER A 72 -8.86 9.56 8.21
CA SER A 72 -10.16 9.12 7.72
C SER A 72 -10.28 9.31 6.21
N CYS A 73 -10.96 8.39 5.54
CA CYS A 73 -11.21 8.51 4.10
C CYS A 73 -12.47 7.74 3.67
N VAL A 74 -12.97 8.09 2.48
CA VAL A 74 -14.09 7.39 1.83
C VAL A 74 -13.54 6.56 0.69
N VAL A 75 -13.86 5.27 0.67
CA VAL A 75 -13.42 4.31 -0.34
C VAL A 75 -14.64 3.80 -1.10
N PRO A 76 -14.67 3.93 -2.44
CA PRO A 76 -15.73 3.32 -3.21
C PRO A 76 -15.79 1.81 -3.09
N ALA A 77 -17.00 1.29 -2.87
CA ALA A 77 -17.24 -0.14 -2.73
C ALA A 77 -16.71 -0.96 -3.91
N GLY A 78 -16.33 -2.21 -3.65
CA GLY A 78 -15.82 -3.12 -4.68
C GLY A 78 -14.35 -2.91 -5.07
N ARG A 79 -13.62 -2.01 -4.41
CA ARG A 79 -12.18 -1.83 -4.63
C ARG A 79 -11.33 -2.52 -3.56
N PRO A 80 -10.34 -3.34 -3.96
CA PRO A 80 -9.37 -3.88 -3.01
C PRO A 80 -8.50 -2.76 -2.43
N LEU A 81 -8.04 -2.94 -1.21
CA LEU A 81 -7.12 -2.01 -0.54
C LEU A 81 -5.68 -2.51 -0.71
N PHE A 82 -4.76 -1.62 -1.07
CA PHE A 82 -3.33 -1.95 -1.16
C PHE A 82 -2.48 -0.92 -0.43
N PHE A 83 -1.58 -1.38 0.45
CA PHE A 83 -0.79 -0.49 1.30
C PHE A 83 0.51 -1.16 1.79
N PRO A 84 1.54 -0.35 2.12
CA PRO A 84 2.73 -0.84 2.79
C PRO A 84 2.54 -0.85 4.29
N ALA A 85 2.78 -1.98 4.95
CA ALA A 85 3.11 -1.99 6.37
C ALA A 85 4.47 -1.33 6.60
N PHE A 86 5.42 -1.62 5.72
CA PHE A 86 6.72 -0.97 5.63
C PHE A 86 7.21 -1.00 4.18
N CYS A 87 7.86 0.07 3.71
CA CYS A 87 8.48 0.07 2.38
C CYS A 87 9.57 1.12 2.27
N TRP A 88 10.39 1.00 1.24
CA TRP A 88 11.31 2.03 0.81
C TRP A 88 11.34 2.12 -0.72
N TRP A 89 11.83 3.25 -1.23
CA TRP A 89 12.15 3.43 -2.64
C TRP A 89 13.46 4.19 -2.80
N GLN A 90 14.13 3.97 -3.92
CA GLN A 90 15.39 4.62 -4.26
C GLN A 90 15.31 5.19 -5.67
N VAL A 91 15.74 6.45 -5.83
CA VAL A 91 15.83 7.12 -7.13
C VAL A 91 17.22 6.88 -7.71
N GLY A 92 17.28 6.43 -8.96
CA GLY A 92 18.54 6.12 -9.65
C GLY A 92 18.36 4.96 -10.60
N ARG A 93 19.22 4.86 -11.62
CA ARG A 93 19.25 3.67 -12.46
C ARG A 93 19.92 2.56 -11.66
N THR A 94 19.22 1.46 -11.51
CA THR A 94 19.76 0.18 -11.10
C THR A 94 19.15 -0.89 -12.00
N ASP A 95 20.00 -1.78 -12.48
CA ASP A 95 19.60 -2.97 -13.22
C ASP A 95 19.42 -4.18 -12.28
N GLU A 96 19.63 -3.98 -10.97
CA GLU A 96 19.45 -4.98 -9.93
C GLU A 96 18.04 -4.91 -9.33
N PRO A 97 17.51 -6.04 -8.84
CA PRO A 97 16.30 -6.05 -8.02
C PRO A 97 16.44 -5.13 -6.81
N ALA A 98 15.32 -4.58 -6.36
CA ALA A 98 15.30 -3.83 -5.11
C ALA A 98 15.70 -4.76 -3.95
N GLU A 99 16.68 -4.32 -3.17
CA GLU A 99 17.25 -5.10 -2.07
C GLU A 99 16.21 -5.34 -0.96
N ALA A 100 16.19 -6.55 -0.41
CA ALA A 100 15.37 -6.80 0.76
C ALA A 100 15.97 -6.13 2.00
N MET A 101 15.12 -5.66 2.90
CA MET A 101 15.56 -5.24 4.23
C MET A 101 15.24 -6.35 5.22
N ASP A 102 16.18 -7.26 5.44
CA ASP A 102 16.00 -8.46 6.27
C ASP A 102 15.57 -8.15 7.72
N SER A 103 15.95 -6.98 8.24
CA SER A 103 15.59 -6.54 9.58
C SER A 103 14.19 -5.93 9.67
N ALA A 104 13.53 -5.67 8.54
CA ALA A 104 12.25 -4.99 8.55
C ALA A 104 11.14 -5.88 9.11
N THR A 105 10.27 -5.28 9.89
CA THR A 105 9.09 -5.94 10.45
C THR A 105 7.84 -5.18 10.06
N GLY A 106 6.68 -5.85 10.09
CA GLY A 106 5.41 -5.20 9.83
C GLY A 106 4.24 -5.94 10.46
N HIS A 107 3.16 -5.20 10.66
CA HIS A 107 1.86 -5.70 11.08
C HIS A 107 0.74 -4.98 10.34
N ALA A 108 -0.40 -5.63 10.21
CA ALA A 108 -1.62 -5.02 9.69
C ALA A 108 -2.86 -5.73 10.25
N GLN A 109 -3.93 -4.98 10.48
CA GLN A 109 -5.23 -5.48 10.92
C GLN A 109 -6.36 -4.69 10.29
N LEU A 110 -7.42 -5.37 9.85
CA LEU A 110 -8.69 -4.79 9.41
C LEU A 110 -9.79 -5.29 10.34
N ASP A 111 -10.49 -4.37 11.00
CA ASP A 111 -11.54 -4.65 11.99
C ASP A 111 -11.08 -5.63 13.09
N GLY A 112 -9.83 -5.49 13.52
CA GLY A 112 -9.18 -6.36 14.50
C GLY A 112 -8.75 -7.74 13.97
N VAL A 113 -9.01 -8.05 12.69
CA VAL A 113 -8.56 -9.28 12.03
C VAL A 113 -7.21 -9.04 11.38
N ALA A 114 -6.22 -9.89 11.71
CA ALA A 114 -4.88 -9.79 11.13
C ALA A 114 -4.90 -9.91 9.60
N VAL A 115 -4.22 -8.97 8.93
CA VAL A 115 -4.04 -8.95 7.49
C VAL A 115 -2.65 -9.50 7.16
N ALA A 116 -2.59 -10.45 6.23
CA ALA A 116 -1.33 -11.05 5.81
C ALA A 116 -0.45 -10.03 5.08
N LEU A 117 0.82 -9.98 5.47
CA LEU A 117 1.84 -9.19 4.80
C LEU A 117 2.70 -10.10 3.93
N ARG A 118 3.08 -9.58 2.76
CA ARG A 118 3.97 -10.25 1.83
C ARG A 118 5.06 -9.31 1.37
N GLU A 119 6.28 -9.81 1.40
CA GLU A 119 7.42 -9.14 0.83
C GLU A 119 7.32 -9.11 -0.70
N ALA A 120 7.54 -7.94 -1.29
CA ALA A 120 7.67 -7.77 -2.73
C ALA A 120 8.53 -6.54 -3.07
N GLY A 121 9.33 -6.66 -4.13
CA GLY A 121 10.17 -5.60 -4.64
C GLY A 121 10.23 -5.60 -6.17
N SER A 122 10.60 -4.46 -6.74
CA SER A 122 10.78 -4.31 -8.18
C SER A 122 11.99 -5.11 -8.65
N ALA A 123 11.84 -5.98 -9.65
CA ALA A 123 12.94 -6.76 -10.22
C ALA A 123 13.96 -5.91 -11.01
N GLN A 124 13.55 -4.73 -11.47
CA GLN A 124 14.38 -3.74 -12.14
C GLN A 124 13.84 -2.34 -11.84
N SER A 125 14.65 -1.30 -12.03
CA SER A 125 14.15 0.07 -11.92
C SER A 125 13.06 0.37 -12.94
N PHE A 126 12.08 1.19 -12.55
CA PHE A 126 10.94 1.57 -13.37
C PHE A 126 10.79 3.09 -13.46
N PRO A 127 10.26 3.63 -14.57
CA PRO A 127 10.08 5.06 -14.70
C PRO A 127 8.94 5.55 -13.80
N VAL A 128 9.23 6.59 -13.03
CA VAL A 128 8.28 7.37 -12.23
C VAL A 128 8.29 8.81 -12.69
N SER A 129 7.13 9.31 -13.09
CA SER A 129 6.86 10.72 -13.37
C SER A 129 5.80 11.22 -12.41
N GLY A 130 5.86 12.49 -12.05
CA GLY A 130 5.00 13.06 -11.03
C GLY A 130 4.81 14.55 -11.20
N PHE A 131 4.34 15.21 -10.15
CA PHE A 131 4.37 16.67 -10.10
C PHE A 131 5.78 17.18 -9.74
N PHE A 132 6.09 18.41 -10.12
CA PHE A 132 7.27 19.11 -9.57
C PHE A 132 7.15 19.19 -8.04
N ASN A 133 8.26 18.95 -7.34
CA ASN A 133 8.34 18.86 -5.88
C ASN A 133 7.50 17.71 -5.28
N ASN A 134 7.35 16.59 -5.96
CA ASN A 134 6.76 15.38 -5.37
C ASN A 134 7.76 14.67 -4.42
N VAL A 135 7.26 13.87 -3.47
CA VAL A 135 8.10 13.20 -2.44
C VAL A 135 8.95 12.04 -2.95
N VAL A 136 8.71 11.54 -4.15
CA VAL A 136 9.44 10.38 -4.68
C VAL A 136 10.68 10.85 -5.45
N THR A 137 10.48 11.70 -6.45
CA THR A 137 11.53 12.09 -7.40
C THR A 137 11.88 13.57 -7.37
N VAL A 138 11.07 14.42 -6.73
CA VAL A 138 11.15 15.90 -6.73
C VAL A 138 10.97 16.55 -8.12
N TRP A 139 11.08 15.78 -9.19
CA TRP A 139 11.04 16.24 -10.57
C TRP A 139 9.80 15.72 -11.33
N PRO A 140 9.28 16.49 -12.30
CA PRO A 140 8.10 16.08 -13.07
C PRO A 140 8.42 15.11 -14.22
N TRP A 141 9.65 15.09 -14.72
CA TRP A 141 10.09 14.17 -15.77
C TRP A 141 10.35 12.76 -15.26
N PRO A 142 10.30 11.73 -16.14
CA PRO A 142 10.59 10.36 -15.76
C PRO A 142 11.96 10.22 -15.09
N ARG A 143 11.97 9.59 -13.90
CA ARG A 143 13.17 9.15 -13.20
C ARG A 143 13.08 7.65 -12.94
N PRO A 144 14.18 6.91 -13.08
CA PRO A 144 14.25 5.51 -12.68
C PRO A 144 14.14 5.41 -11.16
N VAL A 145 13.29 4.50 -10.68
CA VAL A 145 13.05 4.23 -9.27
C VAL A 145 12.98 2.73 -9.06
N SER A 146 13.54 2.25 -7.95
CA SER A 146 13.32 0.89 -7.45
C SER A 146 12.59 0.97 -6.11
N CYS A 147 11.82 -0.06 -5.76
CA CYS A 147 11.11 -0.12 -4.49
C CYS A 147 11.01 -1.53 -3.94
N TRP A 148 10.98 -1.63 -2.62
CA TRP A 148 10.77 -2.87 -1.87
C TRP A 148 9.88 -2.59 -0.67
N GLY A 149 9.15 -3.60 -0.18
CA GLY A 149 8.41 -3.49 1.06
C GLY A 149 7.69 -4.76 1.50
N LEU A 150 7.08 -4.66 2.69
CA LEU A 150 6.08 -5.55 3.23
C LEU A 150 4.70 -4.99 2.90
N TRP A 151 4.02 -5.61 1.95
CA TRP A 151 2.78 -5.12 1.37
C TRP A 151 1.59 -5.97 1.79
N ALA A 152 0.43 -5.33 1.88
CA ALA A 152 -0.85 -5.98 2.03
C ALA A 152 -1.73 -5.69 0.81
N LEU A 153 -2.43 -6.72 0.34
CA LEU A 153 -3.56 -6.59 -0.57
C LEU A 153 -4.77 -7.21 0.11
N VAL A 154 -5.76 -6.39 0.40
CA VAL A 154 -7.00 -6.80 1.05
C VAL A 154 -8.11 -6.85 0.01
N PRO A 155 -8.92 -7.93 -0.05
CA PRO A 155 -10.12 -7.96 -0.87
C PRO A 155 -11.02 -6.75 -0.58
N PRO A 156 -11.91 -6.36 -1.52
CA PRO A 156 -12.82 -5.25 -1.28
C PRO A 156 -13.59 -5.42 0.03
N PRO A 157 -13.48 -4.47 0.98
CA PRO A 157 -14.28 -4.52 2.19
C PRO A 157 -15.77 -4.35 1.83
N ALA A 158 -16.65 -4.83 2.71
CA ALA A 158 -18.08 -4.61 2.55
C ALA A 158 -18.42 -3.11 2.66
N PRO A 159 -19.57 -2.65 2.14
CA PRO A 159 -20.03 -1.30 2.43
C PRO A 159 -20.24 -1.09 3.94
N GLY A 160 -19.77 0.03 4.48
CA GLY A 160 -19.83 0.33 5.91
C GLY A 160 -18.57 1.00 6.47
N GLN A 161 -18.52 1.13 7.79
CA GLN A 161 -17.37 1.67 8.51
C GLN A 161 -16.39 0.55 8.85
N HIS A 162 -15.11 0.80 8.60
CA HIS A 162 -14.01 -0.12 8.85
C HIS A 162 -12.84 0.59 9.54
N GLU A 163 -12.15 -0.13 10.42
CA GLU A 163 -10.90 0.32 11.01
C GLU A 163 -9.74 -0.50 10.47
N LEU A 164 -8.78 0.19 9.84
CA LEU A 164 -7.56 -0.42 9.36
C LEU A 164 -6.37 0.17 10.11
N SER A 165 -5.53 -0.69 10.69
CA SER A 165 -4.23 -0.31 11.25
C SER A 165 -3.11 -1.08 10.57
N PHE A 166 -1.99 -0.40 10.31
CA PHE A 166 -0.80 -1.03 9.78
C PHE A 166 0.46 -0.21 10.08
N GLY A 167 1.57 -0.91 10.25
CA GLY A 167 2.83 -0.29 10.57
C GLY A 167 3.98 -1.28 10.48
N GLY A 168 5.18 -0.79 10.78
CA GLY A 168 6.40 -1.56 10.71
C GLY A 168 7.63 -0.77 11.12
N SER A 169 8.78 -1.43 11.11
CA SER A 169 10.07 -0.83 11.47
C SER A 169 11.19 -1.34 10.59
N ASP A 170 12.32 -0.63 10.58
CA ASP A 170 13.57 -1.08 9.95
C ASP A 170 14.36 -2.09 10.82
N GLY A 171 13.79 -2.55 11.93
CA GLY A 171 14.48 -3.33 12.96
C GLY A 171 15.38 -2.51 13.88
N GLY A 172 15.45 -1.19 13.67
CA GLY A 172 16.18 -0.23 14.46
C GLY A 172 15.26 0.79 15.14
N ARG A 173 15.58 2.08 15.00
CA ARG A 173 14.82 3.18 15.62
C ARG A 173 13.74 3.76 14.71
N PHE A 174 13.79 3.46 13.42
CA PHE A 174 12.81 4.00 12.48
C PHE A 174 11.58 3.10 12.45
N TRP A 175 10.42 3.70 12.62
CA TRP A 175 9.14 3.00 12.61
C TRP A 175 8.05 3.88 12.02
N VAL A 176 7.04 3.23 11.45
CA VAL A 176 5.86 3.85 10.85
C VAL A 176 4.61 3.18 11.37
N GLU A 177 3.54 3.95 11.53
CA GLU A 177 2.24 3.46 11.96
C GLU A 177 1.13 4.32 11.33
N ALA A 178 0.08 3.69 10.82
CA ALA A 178 -1.07 4.38 10.28
C ALA A 178 -2.35 3.70 10.76
N GLN A 179 -3.27 4.49 11.29
CA GLN A 179 -4.65 4.09 11.55
C GLN A 179 -5.56 4.83 10.57
N TYR A 180 -6.49 4.10 9.97
CA TYR A 180 -7.52 4.63 9.07
C TYR A 180 -8.90 4.24 9.57
N GLN A 181 -9.77 5.24 9.69
CA GLN A 181 -11.22 5.06 9.69
C GLN A 181 -11.71 5.17 8.25
N ILE A 182 -12.25 4.08 7.72
CA ILE A 182 -12.61 3.94 6.31
C ILE A 182 -14.13 3.84 6.20
N ASP A 183 -14.73 4.74 5.45
CA ASP A 183 -16.15 4.68 5.05
C ASP A 183 -16.25 4.10 3.64
N VAL A 184 -16.76 2.87 3.51
CA VAL A 184 -16.93 2.19 2.23
C VAL A 184 -18.35 2.37 1.72
N ARG A 185 -18.51 3.02 0.55
CA ARG A 185 -19.83 3.30 -0.04
C ARG A 185 -19.81 3.56 -1.54
#